data_AF-A0A2D3TD99-F1
#
_entry.id   AF-A0A2D3TD99-F1
#
_cell.length_a   1.000
_cell.length_b   1.000
_cell.length_c   1.000
_cell.angle_alpha   90.00
_cell.angle_beta   90.00
_cell.angle_gamma   90.00
#
_symmetry.space_group_name_H-M   'P 1'
#
loop_
_entity.id
_entity.type
_entity.pdbx_description
1 polymer ?
#
loop_
_entity_poly.entity_id
_entity_poly.type
_entity_poly.pdbx_seq_one_letter_code
_entity_poly.pdbx_strand_id
1 'polypeptide(L)'
;MHLKKKDISHQIIYLLKNHPNPHHIRDKESRYLYMNQAMYEFLNLPTGFLIEGKGLSEIKPDISEFFEDLSQKEEGVIKKETPVSLLITGHFGKEKILQPYIVDIHPFFDEVGHIMGTMAEARKCPFFSPLDYIQGKSPKILITQLPNTMFTQRELEMIFYFYHTLSRREVAECLHLSRRAVENKLRSIYEKMGVHNQGGFKKYIKDRGLNDFIPIQLSVSSIELID
;
A
#
# COMPACT_ATOMS: atom_id res chain seq x y z
N MET A 1 15.41 31.17 3.72
CA MET A 1 14.13 31.77 4.16
C MET A 1 13.18 30.62 4.37
N HIS A 2 12.64 30.41 5.57
CA HIS A 2 11.73 29.29 5.82
C HIS A 2 10.44 29.50 5.05
N LEU A 3 10.18 28.64 4.06
CA LEU A 3 8.92 28.59 3.34
C LEU A 3 7.81 28.22 4.31
N LYS A 4 6.66 28.84 4.13
CA LYS A 4 5.46 28.66 4.94
C LYS A 4 4.30 28.23 4.05
N LYS A 5 3.25 27.67 4.65
CA LYS A 5 2.04 27.28 3.92
C LYS A 5 1.46 28.42 3.06
N LYS A 6 1.56 29.66 3.54
CA LYS A 6 1.11 30.87 2.84
C LYS A 6 1.84 31.15 1.53
N ASP A 7 3.00 30.52 1.32
CA ASP A 7 3.81 30.66 0.11
C ASP A 7 3.37 29.64 -0.98
N ILE A 8 2.38 28.77 -0.68
CA ILE A 8 1.78 27.84 -1.64
C ILE A 8 0.55 28.51 -2.28
N SER A 9 0.48 28.46 -3.62
CA SER A 9 -0.67 28.95 -4.37
C SER A 9 -1.99 28.36 -3.86
N HIS A 10 -2.99 29.22 -3.68
CA HIS A 10 -4.33 28.81 -3.24
C HIS A 10 -4.97 27.77 -4.17
N GLN A 11 -4.67 27.80 -5.48
CA GLN A 11 -5.20 26.83 -6.44
C GLN A 11 -4.74 25.41 -6.11
N ILE A 12 -3.46 25.24 -5.76
CA ILE A 12 -2.90 23.94 -5.32
C ILE A 12 -3.55 23.51 -4.00
N ILE A 13 -3.70 24.42 -3.04
CA ILE A 13 -4.38 24.10 -1.78
C ILE A 13 -5.81 23.61 -2.03
N TYR A 14 -6.58 24.27 -2.90
CA TYR A 14 -7.94 23.85 -3.22
C TYR A 14 -8.00 22.52 -3.98
N LEU A 15 -7.03 22.26 -4.87
CA LEU A 15 -6.90 20.97 -5.55
C LEU A 15 -6.70 19.83 -4.55
N LEU A 16 -5.80 20.02 -3.58
CA LEU A 16 -5.38 18.94 -2.68
C LEU A 16 -6.29 18.76 -1.45
N LYS A 17 -6.94 19.83 -0.98
CA LYS A 17 -7.67 19.86 0.30
C LYS A 17 -8.68 18.73 0.47
N ASN A 18 -9.48 18.47 -0.56
CA ASN A 18 -10.53 17.44 -0.56
C ASN A 18 -10.16 16.23 -1.42
N HIS A 19 -8.90 16.14 -1.88
CA HIS A 19 -8.47 15.01 -2.68
C HIS A 19 -8.50 13.72 -1.83
N PRO A 20 -9.07 12.61 -2.35
CA PRO A 20 -9.23 11.38 -1.57
C PRO A 20 -7.90 10.71 -1.22
N ASN A 21 -6.88 10.88 -2.07
CA ASN A 21 -5.56 10.33 -1.82
C ASN A 21 -4.74 11.22 -0.86
N PRO A 22 -3.92 10.62 0.02
CA PRO A 22 -2.93 11.33 0.83
C PRO A 22 -1.99 12.20 -0.02
N HIS A 23 -1.90 13.48 0.33
CA HIS A 23 -0.96 14.43 -0.28
C HIS A 23 -0.18 15.21 0.78
N HIS A 24 1.08 15.49 0.49
CA HIS A 24 1.88 16.44 1.24
C HIS A 24 2.80 17.27 0.35
N ILE A 25 3.21 18.44 0.86
CA ILE A 25 4.21 19.31 0.26
C ILE A 25 5.29 19.56 1.30
N ARG A 26 6.55 19.46 0.89
CA ARG A 26 7.74 19.71 1.72
C ARG A 26 8.66 20.73 1.05
N ASP A 27 9.44 21.43 1.86
CA ASP A 27 10.53 22.28 1.36
C ASP A 27 11.79 21.46 0.99
N LYS A 28 12.87 22.13 0.61
CA LYS A 28 14.13 21.50 0.18
C LYS A 28 14.84 20.76 1.32
N GLU A 29 14.50 21.09 2.56
CA GLU A 29 15.05 20.49 3.77
C GLU A 29 14.13 19.38 4.32
N SER A 30 13.23 18.84 3.48
CA SER A 30 12.24 17.81 3.81
C SER A 30 11.33 18.18 4.99
N ARG A 31 11.07 19.48 5.20
CA ARG A 31 10.14 19.97 6.22
C ARG A 31 8.76 20.18 5.62
N TYR A 32 7.74 19.74 6.35
CA TYR A 32 6.37 19.83 5.85
C TYR A 32 5.88 21.27 5.79
N LEU A 33 5.33 21.65 4.63
CA LEU A 33 4.63 22.90 4.41
C LEU A 33 3.11 22.70 4.43
N TYR A 34 2.65 21.54 3.94
CA TYR A 34 1.23 21.22 3.84
C TYR A 34 0.97 19.70 3.86
N MET A 35 -0.19 19.32 4.39
CA MET A 35 -0.79 17.99 4.27
C MET A 35 -2.30 18.15 4.09
N ASN A 36 -2.90 17.33 3.23
CA ASN A 36 -4.36 17.23 3.17
C ASN A 36 -4.90 16.27 4.26
N GLN A 37 -6.22 16.23 4.44
CA GLN A 37 -6.85 15.41 5.48
C GLN A 37 -6.54 13.90 5.32
N ALA A 38 -6.53 13.39 4.09
CA ALA A 38 -6.19 12.00 3.82
C ALA A 38 -4.76 11.63 4.27
N MET A 39 -3.80 12.57 4.20
CA MET A 39 -2.45 12.35 4.71
C MET A 39 -2.39 12.32 6.25
N TYR A 40 -3.18 13.13 6.94
CA TYR A 40 -3.31 13.03 8.40
C TYR A 40 -3.83 11.64 8.80
N GLU A 41 -4.83 11.13 8.08
CA GLU A 41 -5.38 9.79 8.33
C GLU A 41 -4.37 8.69 7.99
N PHE A 42 -3.65 8.81 6.87
CA PHE A 42 -2.62 7.87 6.44
C PHE A 42 -1.49 7.72 7.47
N LEU A 43 -1.01 8.84 8.01
CA LEU A 43 0.01 8.87 9.06
C LEU A 43 -0.58 8.71 10.48
N ASN A 44 -1.90 8.57 10.62
CA ASN A 44 -2.61 8.51 11.90
C ASN A 44 -2.22 9.66 12.85
N LEU A 45 -2.19 10.88 12.33
CA LEU A 45 -1.88 12.09 13.10
C LEU A 45 -3.14 12.62 13.80
N PRO A 46 -3.01 13.20 15.00
CA PRO A 46 -4.12 13.85 15.69
C PRO A 46 -4.70 15.01 14.86
N THR A 47 -6.02 15.20 14.94
CA THR A 47 -6.68 16.35 14.33
C THR A 47 -6.09 17.66 14.84
N GLY A 48 -5.75 18.58 13.93
CA GLY A 48 -5.19 19.88 14.29
C GLY A 48 -3.71 19.89 14.69
N PHE A 49 -3.00 18.75 14.54
CA PHE A 49 -1.56 18.69 14.78
C PHE A 49 -0.80 19.66 13.85
N LEU A 50 0.07 20.50 14.41
CA LEU A 50 0.83 21.48 13.63
C LEU A 50 2.05 20.82 12.97
N ILE A 51 1.94 20.56 11.66
CA ILE A 51 3.01 19.95 10.84
C ILE A 51 4.02 20.95 10.27
N GLU A 52 3.67 22.24 10.22
CA GLU A 52 4.47 23.25 9.49
C GLU A 52 5.90 23.35 10.05
N GLY A 53 6.89 23.21 9.17
CA GLY A 53 8.32 23.27 9.50
C GLY A 53 8.89 22.01 10.18
N LYS A 54 8.07 20.99 10.46
CA LYS A 54 8.53 19.75 11.09
C LYS A 54 9.01 18.73 10.06
N GLY A 55 9.98 17.91 10.43
CA GLY A 55 10.37 16.70 9.67
C GLY A 55 9.55 15.48 10.06
N LEU A 56 9.70 14.37 9.32
CA LEU A 56 8.97 13.12 9.59
C LEU A 56 9.26 12.56 11.00
N SER A 57 10.52 12.56 11.43
CA SER A 57 10.93 12.08 12.75
C SER A 57 10.33 12.90 13.91
N GLU A 58 9.99 14.16 13.68
CA GLU A 58 9.37 15.02 14.69
C GLU A 58 7.85 14.82 14.79
N ILE A 59 7.19 14.39 13.71
CA ILE A 59 5.73 14.18 13.67
C ILE A 59 5.34 12.72 13.92
N LYS A 60 6.20 11.78 13.53
CA LYS A 60 5.93 10.34 13.54
C LYS A 60 7.23 9.54 13.74
N PRO A 61 7.87 9.63 14.92
CA PRO A 61 9.15 8.98 15.20
C PRO A 61 9.09 7.45 15.11
N ASP A 62 7.92 6.84 15.30
CA ASP A 62 7.72 5.39 15.24
C ASP A 62 7.85 4.78 13.84
N ILE A 63 7.83 5.61 12.79
CA ILE A 63 8.03 5.16 11.40
C ILE A 63 9.23 5.82 10.73
N SER A 64 9.96 6.71 11.42
CA SER A 64 10.99 7.53 10.76
C SER A 64 12.17 6.70 10.25
N GLU A 65 12.56 5.66 11.00
CA GLU A 65 13.63 4.72 10.58
C GLU A 65 13.24 3.98 9.29
N PHE A 66 11.98 3.54 9.17
CA PHE A 66 11.48 2.90 7.95
C PHE A 66 11.57 3.81 6.71
N PHE A 67 11.53 5.12 6.91
CA PHE A 67 11.52 6.13 5.86
C PHE A 67 12.84 6.91 5.74
N GLU A 68 13.92 6.48 6.39
CA GLU A 68 15.19 7.20 6.42
C GLU A 68 15.74 7.46 5.01
N ASP A 69 15.65 6.44 4.14
CA ASP A 69 16.11 6.49 2.75
C ASP A 69 15.25 7.36 1.81
N LEU A 70 14.05 7.79 2.24
CA LEU A 70 13.23 8.70 1.42
C LEU A 70 13.95 10.04 1.19
N SER A 71 14.74 10.50 2.16
CA SER A 71 15.42 11.80 2.06
C SER A 71 16.37 11.85 0.86
N GLN A 72 17.09 10.75 0.58
CA GLN A 72 17.98 10.65 -0.58
C GLN A 72 17.20 10.65 -1.91
N LYS A 73 16.03 10.02 -1.92
CA LYS A 73 15.12 9.99 -3.09
C LYS A 73 14.55 11.38 -3.37
N GLU A 74 14.10 12.10 -2.34
CA GLU A 74 13.65 13.49 -2.44
C GLU A 74 14.76 14.43 -2.92
N GLU A 75 15.99 14.28 -2.41
CA GLU A 75 17.14 15.04 -2.88
C GLU A 75 17.41 14.80 -4.37
N GLY A 76 17.26 13.56 -4.83
CA GLY A 76 17.33 13.20 -6.25
C GLY A 76 16.28 13.92 -7.10
N VAL A 77 15.03 13.96 -6.63
CA VAL A 77 13.92 14.69 -7.31
C VAL A 77 14.22 16.18 -7.40
N ILE A 78 14.71 16.80 -6.32
CA ILE A 78 15.04 18.23 -6.28
C ILE A 78 16.21 18.55 -7.23
N LYS A 79 17.27 17.75 -7.22
CA LYS A 79 18.48 18.01 -8.03
C LYS A 79 18.26 17.79 -9.51
N LYS A 80 17.46 16.78 -9.88
CA LYS A 80 17.22 16.41 -11.28
C LYS A 80 15.98 17.08 -11.85
N GLU A 81 15.12 17.62 -10.99
CA GLU A 81 13.81 18.16 -11.36
C GLU A 81 12.94 17.13 -12.12
N THR A 82 13.11 15.86 -11.76
CA THR A 82 12.37 14.73 -12.34
C THR A 82 11.63 13.97 -11.24
N PRO A 83 10.37 13.57 -11.46
CA PRO A 83 9.62 12.82 -10.48
C PRO A 83 10.20 11.41 -10.27
N VAL A 84 9.84 10.80 -9.15
CA VAL A 84 10.11 9.39 -8.86
C VAL A 84 8.85 8.71 -8.33
N SER A 85 8.66 7.45 -8.69
CA SER A 85 7.54 6.61 -8.23
C SER A 85 8.07 5.47 -7.38
N LEU A 86 7.48 5.28 -6.19
CA LEU A 86 7.91 4.29 -5.22
C LEU A 86 6.78 3.32 -4.90
N LEU A 87 7.08 2.03 -4.79
CA LEU A 87 6.19 1.06 -4.17
C LEU A 87 6.55 0.96 -2.69
N ILE A 88 5.64 1.41 -1.83
CA ILE A 88 5.81 1.40 -0.38
C ILE A 88 4.81 0.45 0.25
N THR A 89 5.30 -0.64 0.85
CA THR A 89 4.49 -1.56 1.64
C THR A 89 4.76 -1.30 3.11
N GLY A 90 3.73 -0.99 3.88
CA GLY A 90 3.87 -0.67 5.30
C GLY A 90 2.54 -0.69 6.05
N HIS A 91 2.61 -0.51 7.37
CA HIS A 91 1.43 -0.44 8.23
C HIS A 91 0.99 1.02 8.33
N PHE A 92 -0.17 1.33 7.77
CA PHE A 92 -0.67 2.72 7.69
C PHE A 92 -2.03 2.88 8.35
N GLY A 93 -2.34 4.13 8.69
CA GLY A 93 -3.59 4.52 9.32
C GLY A 93 -3.77 4.03 10.75
N LYS A 94 -4.91 4.38 11.34
CA LYS A 94 -5.28 4.03 12.71
C LYS A 94 -5.30 2.52 12.96
N GLU A 95 -5.82 1.77 12.00
CA GLU A 95 -5.96 0.31 12.08
C GLU A 95 -4.65 -0.43 11.81
N LYS A 96 -3.57 0.29 11.44
CA LYS A 96 -2.25 -0.28 11.12
C LYS A 96 -2.37 -1.45 10.14
N ILE A 97 -3.04 -1.24 9.02
CA ILE A 97 -3.20 -2.30 8.01
C ILE A 97 -1.95 -2.32 7.13
N LEU A 98 -1.35 -3.51 6.96
CA LEU A 98 -0.28 -3.71 5.98
C LEU A 98 -0.86 -3.54 4.57
N GLN A 99 -0.40 -2.53 3.85
CA GLN A 99 -0.95 -2.17 2.55
C GLN A 99 0.14 -1.58 1.65
N PRO A 100 0.27 -2.05 0.39
CA PRO A 100 1.11 -1.39 -0.60
C PRO A 100 0.46 -0.12 -1.14
N TYR A 101 1.25 0.93 -1.25
CA TYR A 101 0.94 2.21 -1.87
C TYR A 101 1.96 2.52 -2.97
N ILE A 102 1.50 3.08 -4.07
CA ILE A 102 2.34 3.80 -5.01
C ILE A 102 2.46 5.22 -4.48
N VAL A 103 3.69 5.68 -4.29
CA VAL A 103 4.01 7.02 -3.81
C VAL A 103 4.79 7.75 -4.88
N ASP A 104 4.14 8.74 -5.48
CA ASP A 104 4.72 9.55 -6.55
C ASP A 104 5.22 10.87 -5.93
N ILE A 105 6.51 11.12 -6.03
CA ILE A 105 7.17 12.32 -5.51
C ILE A 105 7.59 13.19 -6.69
N HIS A 106 7.01 14.38 -6.78
CA HIS A 106 7.23 15.34 -7.85
C HIS A 106 8.05 16.54 -7.35
N PRO A 107 8.87 17.16 -8.22
CA PRO A 107 9.43 18.46 -7.92
C PRO A 107 8.30 19.49 -7.78
N PHE A 108 8.40 20.36 -6.78
CA PHE A 108 7.42 21.42 -6.53
C PHE A 108 8.07 22.78 -6.73
N PHE A 109 7.47 23.63 -7.56
CA PHE A 109 8.05 24.91 -8.01
C PHE A 109 7.22 26.11 -7.57
N ASP A 110 7.86 27.26 -7.48
CA ASP A 110 7.19 28.55 -7.32
C ASP A 110 6.59 29.05 -8.66
N GLU A 111 5.91 30.20 -8.62
CA GLU A 111 5.26 30.79 -9.80
C GLU A 111 6.26 31.24 -10.89
N VAL A 112 7.55 31.34 -10.57
CA VAL A 112 8.63 31.74 -11.47
C VAL A 112 9.37 30.51 -12.03
N GLY A 113 9.08 29.31 -11.51
CA GLY A 113 9.70 28.05 -11.92
C GLY A 113 10.93 27.67 -11.10
N HIS A 114 11.21 28.33 -9.96
CA HIS A 114 12.27 27.86 -9.06
C HIS A 114 11.77 26.70 -8.21
N ILE A 115 12.59 25.66 -8.07
CA ILE A 115 12.30 24.55 -7.17
C ILE A 115 12.13 25.07 -5.74
N MET A 116 11.01 24.73 -5.10
CA MET A 116 10.68 25.03 -3.69
C MET A 116 10.89 23.81 -2.79
N GLY A 117 10.77 22.60 -3.35
CA GLY A 117 10.88 21.33 -2.63
C GLY A 117 10.16 20.22 -3.40
N THR A 118 9.35 19.42 -2.71
CA THR A 118 8.64 18.28 -3.30
C THR A 118 7.14 18.30 -2.99
N MET A 119 6.35 17.72 -3.88
CA MET A 119 4.95 17.39 -3.68
C MET A 119 4.78 15.89 -3.88
N ALA A 120 4.18 15.21 -2.92
CA ALA A 120 3.98 13.77 -2.99
C ALA A 120 2.51 13.39 -2.88
N GLU A 121 2.13 12.36 -3.63
CA GLU A 121 0.85 11.67 -3.55
C GLU A 121 1.10 10.21 -3.16
N ALA A 122 0.29 9.65 -2.25
CA ALA A 122 0.24 8.22 -2.03
C ALA A 122 -1.13 7.68 -2.47
N ARG A 123 -1.15 6.62 -3.29
CA ARG A 123 -2.37 5.94 -3.72
C ARG A 123 -2.22 4.44 -3.52
N LYS A 124 -3.30 3.76 -3.13
CA LYS A 124 -3.21 2.30 -2.92
C LYS A 124 -2.78 1.61 -4.22
N CYS A 125 -1.86 0.66 -4.13
CA CYS A 125 -1.33 -0.05 -5.29
C CYS A 125 -2.44 -0.94 -5.90
N PRO A 126 -2.80 -0.72 -7.18
CA PRO A 126 -3.74 -1.58 -7.88
C PRO A 126 -3.04 -2.84 -8.40
N PHE A 127 -3.64 -3.99 -8.14
CA PHE A 127 -3.26 -5.30 -8.69
C PHE A 127 -4.13 -5.61 -9.90
N PHE A 128 -3.48 -6.00 -10.99
CA PHE A 128 -4.14 -6.28 -12.25
C PHE A 128 -3.33 -7.27 -13.08
N SER A 129 -3.92 -8.41 -13.43
CA SER A 129 -3.27 -9.39 -14.30
C SER A 129 -3.62 -9.17 -15.78
N PRO A 130 -2.77 -9.61 -16.73
CA PRO A 130 -3.13 -9.60 -18.16
C PRO A 130 -4.40 -10.38 -18.47
N LEU A 131 -4.70 -11.43 -17.70
CA LEU A 131 -5.94 -12.19 -17.85
C LEU A 131 -7.17 -11.38 -17.41
N ASP A 132 -7.04 -10.56 -16.37
CA ASP A 132 -8.11 -9.66 -15.94
C ASP A 132 -8.37 -8.58 -17.01
N TYR A 133 -7.32 -8.08 -17.67
CA TYR A 133 -7.43 -7.16 -18.81
C TYR A 133 -8.21 -7.76 -19.98
N ILE A 134 -7.84 -8.96 -20.43
CA ILE A 134 -8.53 -9.64 -21.54
C ILE A 134 -10.01 -9.91 -21.21
N GLN A 135 -10.32 -10.08 -19.92
CA GLN A 135 -11.69 -10.29 -19.43
C GLN A 135 -12.46 -8.99 -19.17
N GLY A 136 -11.88 -7.82 -19.46
CA GLY A 136 -12.52 -6.52 -19.26
C GLY A 136 -12.77 -6.15 -17.79
N LYS A 137 -12.00 -6.73 -16.85
CA LYS A 137 -12.10 -6.40 -15.43
C LYS A 137 -11.32 -5.12 -15.12
N SER A 138 -11.66 -4.50 -13.99
CA SER A 138 -10.91 -3.36 -13.46
C SER A 138 -9.79 -3.81 -12.53
N PRO A 139 -8.71 -3.01 -12.38
CA PRO A 139 -7.71 -3.22 -11.35
C PRO A 139 -8.33 -3.25 -9.96
N LYS A 140 -7.79 -4.08 -9.08
CA LYS A 140 -8.29 -4.28 -7.72
C LYS A 140 -7.24 -3.88 -6.71
N ILE A 141 -7.68 -3.44 -5.56
CA ILE A 141 -6.77 -3.11 -4.46
C ILE A 141 -6.55 -4.36 -3.62
N LEU A 142 -5.38 -4.47 -2.99
CA LEU A 142 -5.09 -5.55 -2.08
C LEU A 142 -6.13 -5.64 -0.95
N ILE A 143 -6.64 -6.85 -0.70
CA ILE A 143 -7.45 -7.15 0.48
C ILE A 143 -6.61 -8.03 1.41
N THR A 144 -6.08 -7.44 2.48
CA THR A 144 -5.30 -8.17 3.49
C THR A 144 -6.13 -8.67 4.66
N GLN A 145 -7.39 -8.21 4.76
CA GLN A 145 -8.34 -8.66 5.78
C GLN A 145 -9.67 -8.99 5.11
N LEU A 146 -10.08 -10.26 5.23
CA LEU A 146 -11.42 -10.71 4.88
C LEU A 146 -12.25 -10.76 6.16
N PRO A 147 -13.09 -9.76 6.48
CA PRO A 147 -14.02 -9.89 7.58
C PRO A 147 -15.06 -10.98 7.26
N ASN A 148 -15.42 -11.79 8.25
CA ASN A 148 -16.56 -12.72 8.20
C ASN A 148 -16.42 -13.93 7.25
N THR A 149 -15.23 -14.53 7.18
CA THR A 149 -15.01 -15.81 6.51
C THR A 149 -15.13 -17.00 7.48
N MET A 150 -15.70 -18.11 7.03
CA MET A 150 -15.71 -19.40 7.76
C MET A 150 -14.34 -20.11 7.79
N PHE A 151 -13.37 -19.59 7.03
CA PHE A 151 -12.00 -20.06 6.97
C PHE A 151 -11.12 -19.30 7.95
N THR A 152 -10.27 -20.04 8.63
CA THR A 152 -9.16 -19.51 9.44
C THR A 152 -8.10 -18.88 8.55
N GLN A 153 -7.25 -18.01 9.11
CA GLN A 153 -6.12 -17.40 8.38
C GLN A 153 -5.26 -18.46 7.67
N ARG A 154 -4.96 -19.58 8.35
CA ARG A 154 -4.14 -20.66 7.79
C ARG A 154 -4.85 -21.41 6.66
N GLU A 155 -6.18 -21.49 6.69
CA GLU A 155 -6.96 -22.04 5.57
C GLU A 155 -6.98 -21.07 4.38
N LEU A 156 -7.10 -19.76 4.62
CA LEU A 156 -7.01 -18.74 3.57
C LEU A 156 -5.64 -18.74 2.87
N GLU A 157 -4.55 -18.91 3.62
CA GLU A 157 -3.20 -19.12 3.06
C GLU A 157 -3.15 -20.34 2.14
N MET A 158 -3.68 -21.48 2.60
CA MET A 158 -3.74 -22.69 1.77
C MET A 158 -4.60 -22.50 0.52
N ILE A 159 -5.76 -21.83 0.66
CA ILE A 159 -6.64 -21.50 -0.46
C ILE A 159 -5.89 -20.67 -1.50
N PHE A 160 -5.16 -19.64 -1.07
CA PHE A 160 -4.33 -18.81 -1.93
C PHE A 160 -3.34 -19.66 -2.72
N TYR A 161 -2.50 -20.46 -2.06
CA TYR A 161 -1.49 -21.26 -2.75
C TYR A 161 -2.08 -22.28 -3.72
N PHE A 162 -3.15 -23.00 -3.33
CA PHE A 162 -3.79 -23.97 -4.22
C PHE A 162 -4.54 -23.31 -5.38
N TYR A 163 -5.08 -22.10 -5.19
CA TYR A 163 -5.67 -21.31 -6.28
C TYR A 163 -4.60 -20.96 -7.33
N HIS A 164 -3.39 -20.63 -6.87
CA HIS A 164 -2.20 -20.41 -7.70
C HIS A 164 -1.48 -21.71 -8.11
N THR A 165 -2.15 -22.86 -7.99
CA THR A 165 -1.71 -24.16 -8.52
C THR A 165 -0.46 -24.78 -7.90
N LEU A 166 -0.03 -24.31 -6.72
CA LEU A 166 1.04 -24.98 -5.98
C LEU A 166 0.63 -26.41 -5.61
N SER A 167 1.59 -27.33 -5.69
CA SER A 167 1.44 -28.71 -5.27
C SER A 167 1.35 -28.83 -3.75
N ARG A 168 0.81 -29.95 -3.28
CA ARG A 168 0.74 -30.24 -1.83
C ARG A 168 2.11 -30.22 -1.16
N ARG A 169 3.16 -30.58 -1.90
CA ARG A 169 4.54 -30.54 -1.42
C ARG A 169 5.00 -29.10 -1.22
N GLU A 170 4.83 -28.25 -2.23
CA GLU A 170 5.21 -26.84 -2.16
C GLU A 170 4.44 -26.12 -1.05
N VAL A 171 3.13 -26.37 -0.93
CA VAL A 171 2.33 -25.80 0.18
C VAL A 171 2.83 -26.27 1.54
N ALA A 172 3.23 -27.53 1.68
CA ALA A 172 3.81 -28.05 2.93
C ALA A 172 5.13 -27.34 3.28
N GLU A 173 5.97 -27.09 2.28
CA GLU A 173 7.24 -26.37 2.42
C GLU A 173 7.00 -24.90 2.79
N CYS A 174 6.16 -24.17 2.03
CA CYS A 174 5.81 -22.76 2.27
C CYS A 174 5.19 -22.53 3.65
N LEU A 175 4.39 -23.48 4.15
CA LEU A 175 3.70 -23.37 5.43
C LEU A 175 4.41 -24.10 6.58
N HIS A 176 5.59 -24.69 6.36
CA HIS A 176 6.29 -25.51 7.35
C HIS A 176 5.38 -26.57 8.01
N LEU A 177 4.58 -27.26 7.19
CA LEU A 177 3.63 -28.30 7.61
C LEU A 177 4.06 -29.68 7.10
N SER A 178 3.57 -30.74 7.72
CA SER A 178 3.67 -32.08 7.14
C SER A 178 2.67 -32.24 5.99
N ARG A 179 3.00 -33.10 5.00
CA ARG A 179 2.07 -33.42 3.89
C ARG A 179 0.71 -33.90 4.38
N ARG A 180 0.68 -34.72 5.45
CA ARG A 180 -0.55 -35.20 6.08
C ARG A 180 -1.39 -34.06 6.67
N ALA A 181 -0.74 -33.07 7.29
CA ALA A 181 -1.45 -31.90 7.80
C ALA A 181 -2.07 -31.06 6.67
N VAL A 182 -1.34 -30.89 5.56
CA VAL A 182 -1.86 -30.22 4.35
C VAL A 182 -3.07 -30.97 3.78
N GLU A 183 -3.02 -32.29 3.68
CA GLU A 183 -4.15 -33.09 3.17
C GLU A 183 -5.40 -33.00 4.06
N ASN A 184 -5.22 -33.10 5.38
CA ASN A 184 -6.33 -33.00 6.32
C ASN A 184 -6.99 -31.61 6.28
N LYS A 185 -6.17 -30.54 6.27
CA LYS A 185 -6.69 -29.17 6.14
C LYS A 185 -7.35 -28.92 4.81
N LEU A 186 -6.76 -29.41 3.71
CA LEU A 186 -7.37 -29.29 2.38
C LEU A 186 -8.74 -29.96 2.34
N ARG A 187 -8.88 -31.15 2.92
CA ARG A 187 -10.17 -31.85 3.03
C ARG A 187 -11.21 -31.00 3.78
N SER A 188 -10.86 -30.48 4.95
CA SER A 188 -11.71 -29.55 5.72
C SER A 188 -12.12 -28.34 4.88
N ILE A 189 -11.21 -27.76 4.09
CA ILE A 189 -11.52 -26.64 3.21
C ILE A 189 -12.56 -27.03 2.14
N TYR A 190 -12.38 -28.18 1.48
CA TYR A 190 -13.34 -28.68 0.48
C TYR A 190 -14.72 -28.96 1.10
N GLU A 191 -14.76 -29.56 2.30
CA GLU A 191 -15.99 -29.80 3.07
C GLU A 191 -16.70 -28.48 3.40
N LYS A 192 -15.96 -27.49 3.90
CA LYS A 192 -16.45 -26.13 4.19
C LYS A 192 -17.02 -25.44 2.95
N MET A 193 -16.37 -25.61 1.79
CA MET A 193 -16.84 -25.04 0.53
C MET A 193 -18.04 -25.80 -0.06
N GLY A 194 -18.31 -27.03 0.38
CA GLY A 194 -19.33 -27.90 -0.23
C GLY A 194 -18.97 -28.29 -1.66
N VAL A 195 -17.68 -28.41 -1.98
CA VAL A 195 -17.19 -28.78 -3.33
C VAL A 195 -16.34 -30.04 -3.27
N HIS A 196 -16.25 -30.77 -4.38
CA HIS A 196 -15.58 -32.07 -4.43
C HIS A 196 -14.52 -32.20 -5.54
N ASN A 197 -14.32 -31.15 -6.34
CA ASN A 197 -13.35 -31.15 -7.44
C ASN A 197 -12.71 -29.77 -7.60
N GLN A 198 -11.58 -29.74 -8.32
CA GLN A 198 -10.79 -28.52 -8.52
C GLN A 198 -11.57 -27.42 -9.26
N GLY A 199 -12.48 -27.79 -10.16
CA GLY A 199 -13.34 -26.83 -10.87
C GLY A 199 -14.27 -26.09 -9.92
N GLY A 200 -14.98 -26.84 -9.06
CA GLY A 200 -15.83 -26.30 -8.00
C GLY A 200 -15.05 -25.43 -7.02
N PHE A 201 -13.86 -25.87 -6.63
CA PHE A 201 -12.94 -25.10 -5.77
C PHE A 201 -12.59 -23.73 -6.38
N LYS A 202 -12.12 -23.70 -7.64
CA LYS A 202 -11.77 -22.45 -8.33
C LYS A 202 -12.98 -21.53 -8.52
N LYS A 203 -14.15 -22.10 -8.82
CA LYS A 203 -15.39 -21.34 -8.97
C LYS A 203 -15.81 -20.71 -7.65
N TYR A 204 -15.84 -21.48 -6.55
CA TYR A 204 -16.19 -20.97 -5.23
C TYR A 204 -15.31 -19.78 -4.82
N ILE A 205 -14.00 -19.90 -5.00
CA ILE A 205 -13.04 -18.84 -4.66
C ILE A 205 -13.35 -17.56 -5.42
N LYS A 206 -13.60 -17.64 -6.73
CA LYS A 206 -13.94 -16.48 -7.57
C LYS A 206 -15.29 -15.87 -7.18
N ASP A 207 -16.32 -16.71 -7.02
CA ASP A 207 -17.68 -16.26 -6.69
C ASP A 207 -17.74 -15.57 -5.31
N ARG A 208 -16.83 -15.93 -4.41
CA ARG A 208 -16.70 -15.33 -3.07
C ARG A 208 -15.63 -14.23 -2.97
N GLY A 209 -14.95 -13.89 -4.07
CA GLY A 209 -13.86 -12.90 -4.08
C GLY A 209 -12.62 -13.29 -3.28
N LEU A 210 -12.46 -14.57 -2.93
CA LEU A 210 -11.31 -15.06 -2.16
C LEU A 210 -10.00 -15.02 -2.97
N ASN A 211 -10.08 -14.95 -4.29
CA ASN A 211 -8.91 -14.79 -5.16
C ASN A 211 -8.27 -13.39 -5.06
N ASP A 212 -8.93 -12.43 -4.41
CA ASP A 212 -8.42 -11.06 -4.22
C ASP A 212 -7.67 -10.92 -2.89
N PHE A 213 -7.69 -11.98 -2.06
CA PHE A 213 -6.96 -12.02 -0.79
C PHE A 213 -5.52 -12.46 -0.99
N ILE A 214 -4.60 -11.68 -0.42
CA ILE A 214 -3.19 -12.06 -0.34
C ILE A 214 -2.83 -12.24 1.14
N PRO A 215 -2.29 -13.41 1.52
CA PRO A 215 -1.85 -13.64 2.89
C PRO A 215 -0.79 -12.64 3.35
N ILE A 216 -1.03 -11.99 4.49
CA ILE A 216 -0.19 -10.92 5.02
C ILE A 216 1.26 -11.37 5.29
N GLN A 217 1.48 -12.66 5.56
CA GLN A 217 2.79 -13.24 5.84
C GLN A 217 3.68 -13.35 4.59
N LEU A 218 3.10 -13.22 3.39
CA LEU A 218 3.83 -13.11 2.14
C LEU A 218 4.28 -11.67 1.86
N SER A 219 3.78 -10.70 2.62
CA SER A 219 4.08 -9.29 2.45
C SER A 219 5.08 -8.84 3.51
N VAL A 220 6.13 -8.16 3.08
CA VAL A 220 7.14 -7.57 3.95
C VAL A 220 7.07 -6.05 3.77
N SER A 221 7.29 -5.30 4.85
CA SER A 221 7.40 -3.85 4.73
C SER A 221 8.63 -3.52 3.87
N SER A 222 8.45 -2.74 2.80
CA SER A 222 9.52 -2.39 1.87
C SER A 222 9.29 -1.04 1.22
N ILE A 223 10.36 -0.45 0.67
CA ILE A 223 10.32 0.75 -0.16
C ILE A 223 11.14 0.47 -1.42
N GLU A 224 10.46 0.28 -2.54
CA GLU A 224 11.05 -0.10 -3.82
C GLU A 224 10.88 1.03 -4.85
N LEU A 225 11.86 1.19 -5.74
CA LEU A 225 11.73 2.09 -6.88
C LEU A 225 10.89 1.41 -7.96
N ILE A 226 9.99 2.16 -8.59
CA ILE A 226 9.24 1.71 -9.77
C ILE A 226 9.95 2.27 -11.00
N ASP A 227 10.49 1.38 -11.84
CA ASP A 227 11.15 1.70 -13.12
C ASP A 227 10.14 1.85 -14.27
#